data_AF-W4JVV8-F1
#
_entry.id   AF-W4JVV8-F1
#
_cell.length_a   1.000
_cell.length_b   1.000
_cell.length_c   1.000
_cell.angle_alpha   90.00
_cell.angle_beta   90.00
_cell.angle_gamma   90.00
#
_symmetry.space_group_name_H-M   'P 1'
#
loop_
_entity.id
_entity.type
_entity.pdbx_description
1 polymer ?
#
loop_
_entity_poly.entity_id
_entity_poly.type
_entity_poly.pdbx_seq_one_letter_code
_entity_poly.pdbx_strand_id
1 'polypeptide(L)'
;MGRVRTKTTKRASRVLIEKYYPRLTLDFHTNKRIIDEVAVVPSKRLRNKISGFTTHLMKRIQRGPVRGISFKLQEEERERKDNYVPEVSALDTSATGLTVDPDTEELLKHLNFDIPVVIEQLAVNVPERPGRRERRNVPGAGRA
;
A
#
# COMPACT_ATOMS: atom_id res chain seq x y z
N MET A 1 23.55 -20.02 -19.56
CA MET A 1 22.20 -20.57 -19.29
C MET A 1 21.78 -20.24 -17.86
N GLY A 2 20.70 -19.47 -17.67
CA GLY A 2 20.36 -18.82 -16.40
C GLY A 2 19.79 -19.74 -15.30
N ARG A 3 20.09 -19.42 -14.03
CA ARG A 3 19.62 -20.11 -12.81
C ARG A 3 18.17 -19.72 -12.43
N VAL A 4 17.28 -19.60 -13.42
CA VAL A 4 15.88 -19.22 -13.19
C VAL A 4 15.06 -20.46 -12.82
N ARG A 5 14.21 -20.34 -11.79
CA ARG A 5 13.34 -21.45 -11.32
C ARG A 5 11.99 -21.40 -12.05
N THR A 6 11.42 -22.56 -12.35
CA THR A 6 10.14 -22.70 -13.07
C THR A 6 8.94 -22.33 -12.19
N LYS A 7 7.80 -22.05 -12.82
CA LYS A 7 6.54 -21.72 -12.10
C LYS A 7 6.09 -22.80 -11.12
N THR A 8 6.33 -24.07 -11.43
CA THR A 8 5.99 -25.21 -10.57
C THR A 8 6.76 -25.18 -9.25
N THR A 9 8.08 -24.96 -9.29
CA THR A 9 8.91 -24.80 -8.09
C THR A 9 8.47 -23.59 -7.27
N LYS A 10 8.25 -22.44 -7.94
CA LYS A 10 7.84 -21.20 -7.27
C LYS A 10 6.47 -21.34 -6.58
N ARG A 11 5.48 -21.90 -7.27
CA ARG A 11 4.12 -22.11 -6.75
C ARG A 11 4.13 -23.08 -5.57
N ALA A 12 4.77 -24.25 -5.72
CA ALA A 12 4.86 -25.24 -4.63
C ALA A 12 5.52 -24.67 -3.37
N SER A 13 6.58 -23.88 -3.53
CA SER A 13 7.29 -23.28 -2.39
C SER A 13 6.44 -22.25 -1.63
N ARG A 14 5.60 -21.47 -2.32
CA ARG A 14 4.69 -20.51 -1.65
C ARG A 14 3.63 -21.24 -0.83
N VAL A 15 3.00 -22.25 -1.42
CA VAL A 15 1.99 -23.08 -0.74
C VAL A 15 2.57 -23.79 0.49
N LEU A 16 3.82 -24.27 0.41
CA LEU A 16 4.50 -24.86 1.56
C LEU A 16 4.70 -23.85 2.71
N ILE A 17 5.06 -22.61 2.38
CA ILE A 17 5.27 -21.55 3.36
C ILE A 17 3.94 -21.12 3.99
N GLU A 18 2.90 -20.92 3.17
CA GLU A 18 1.54 -20.56 3.63
C GLU A 18 1.02 -21.55 4.69
N LYS A 19 1.21 -22.86 4.45
CA LYS A 19 0.66 -23.92 5.30
C LYS A 19 1.55 -24.35 6.47
N TYR A 20 2.87 -24.35 6.27
CA TYR A 20 3.82 -24.99 7.20
C TYR A 20 4.93 -24.05 7.69
N TYR A 21 4.67 -22.73 7.71
CA TYR A 21 5.63 -21.73 8.19
C TYR A 21 6.33 -22.11 9.51
N PRO A 22 5.63 -22.55 10.58
CA PRO A 22 6.27 -22.82 11.88
C PRO A 22 7.27 -23.98 11.85
N ARG A 23 7.15 -24.89 10.87
CA ARG A 23 8.03 -26.06 10.74
C ARG A 23 9.27 -25.79 9.91
N LEU A 24 9.24 -24.76 9.06
CA LEU A 24 10.30 -24.47 8.09
C LEU A 24 11.40 -23.61 8.70
N THR A 25 12.63 -23.79 8.25
CA THR A 25 13.83 -23.10 8.77
C THR A 25 14.57 -22.32 7.68
N LEU A 26 15.72 -21.73 8.01
CA LEU A 26 16.61 -21.08 7.03
C LEU A 26 17.58 -22.07 6.35
N ASP A 27 17.70 -23.29 6.88
CA ASP A 27 18.65 -24.31 6.42
C ASP A 27 18.06 -25.18 5.30
N PHE A 28 18.91 -25.60 4.38
CA PHE A 28 18.52 -26.40 3.22
C PHE A 28 18.26 -27.86 3.58
N HIS A 29 19.10 -28.46 4.43
CA HIS A 29 19.04 -29.89 4.70
C HIS A 29 17.83 -30.27 5.55
N THR A 30 17.52 -29.45 6.56
CA THR A 30 16.32 -29.55 7.38
C THR A 30 15.04 -29.39 6.54
N ASN A 31 14.93 -28.30 5.77
CA ASN A 31 13.78 -28.09 4.89
C ASN A 31 13.62 -29.19 3.84
N LYS A 32 14.72 -29.75 3.33
CA LYS A 32 14.67 -30.89 2.40
C LYS A 32 14.00 -32.10 3.03
N ARG A 33 14.30 -32.42 4.30
CA ARG A 33 13.69 -33.53 5.04
C ARG A 33 12.21 -33.26 5.33
N ILE A 34 11.88 -32.05 5.78
CA ILE A 34 10.50 -31.64 6.05
C ILE A 34 9.64 -31.73 4.78
N ILE A 35 10.16 -31.31 3.62
CA ILE A 35 9.44 -31.39 2.35
C ILE A 35 9.18 -32.85 1.95
N ASP A 36 10.09 -33.78 2.27
CA ASP A 36 9.89 -35.21 2.00
C ASP A 36 8.79 -35.82 2.88
N GLU A 37 8.62 -35.33 4.10
CA GLU A 37 7.54 -35.76 5.00
C GLU A 37 6.19 -35.16 4.61
N VAL A 38 6.18 -33.90 4.18
CA VAL A 38 4.95 -33.12 3.97
C VAL A 38 4.39 -33.30 2.57
N ALA A 39 5.22 -33.54 1.57
CA ALA A 39 4.81 -33.54 0.17
C ALA A 39 5.39 -34.71 -0.62
N VAL A 40 4.53 -35.36 -1.42
CA VAL A 40 4.97 -36.38 -2.36
C VAL A 40 5.58 -35.69 -3.59
N VAL A 41 6.91 -35.65 -3.65
CA VAL A 41 7.66 -35.05 -4.77
C VAL A 41 8.27 -36.16 -5.64
N PRO A 42 7.92 -36.25 -6.93
CA PRO A 42 8.26 -37.42 -7.77
C PRO A 42 9.74 -37.54 -8.11
N SER A 43 10.52 -36.46 -7.99
CA SER A 43 11.96 -36.52 -8.29
C SER A 43 12.82 -35.75 -7.30
N LYS A 44 14.01 -36.32 -7.02
CA LYS A 44 15.06 -35.70 -6.20
C LYS A 44 15.44 -34.30 -6.69
N ARG A 45 15.51 -34.11 -8.01
CA ARG A 45 15.86 -32.80 -8.62
C ARG A 45 14.79 -31.75 -8.37
N LEU A 46 13.50 -32.11 -8.45
CA LEU A 46 12.40 -31.17 -8.15
C LEU A 46 12.37 -30.83 -6.65
N ARG A 47 12.50 -31.83 -5.78
CA ARG A 47 12.58 -31.65 -4.32
C ARG A 47 13.68 -30.68 -3.92
N ASN A 48 14.89 -30.87 -4.47
CA ASN A 48 16.03 -29.99 -4.18
C ASN A 48 15.79 -28.56 -4.70
N LYS A 49 15.13 -28.39 -5.84
CA LYS A 49 14.75 -27.06 -6.35
C LYS A 49 13.72 -26.38 -5.45
N ILE A 50 12.75 -27.12 -4.93
CA ILE A 50 11.71 -26.60 -4.02
C ILE A 50 12.35 -26.24 -2.67
N SER A 51 13.12 -27.14 -2.05
CA SER A 51 13.88 -26.84 -0.84
C SER A 51 14.78 -25.62 -1.00
N GLY A 52 15.53 -25.51 -2.11
CA GLY A 52 16.38 -24.36 -2.36
C GLY A 52 15.63 -23.05 -2.62
N PHE A 53 14.37 -23.08 -3.08
CA PHE A 53 13.57 -21.87 -3.28
C PHE A 53 12.78 -21.50 -2.03
N THR A 54 12.32 -22.46 -1.24
CA THR A 54 11.71 -22.23 0.09
C THR A 54 12.70 -21.55 1.04
N THR A 55 13.96 -22.04 1.14
CA THR A 55 15.00 -21.36 1.95
C THR A 55 15.27 -19.93 1.46
N HIS A 56 15.27 -19.71 0.15
CA HIS A 56 15.43 -18.38 -0.42
C HIS A 56 14.28 -17.44 -0.03
N LEU A 57 13.05 -17.93 0.00
CA LEU A 57 11.88 -17.16 0.45
C LEU A 57 11.93 -16.92 1.96
N MET A 58 12.31 -17.89 2.79
CA MET A 58 12.44 -17.68 4.24
C MET A 58 13.47 -16.61 4.59
N LYS A 59 14.63 -16.61 3.93
CA LYS A 59 15.63 -15.54 4.09
C LYS A 59 15.12 -14.17 3.66
N ARG A 60 14.16 -14.11 2.73
CA ARG A 60 13.52 -12.85 2.32
C ARG A 60 12.47 -12.40 3.33
N ILE A 61 11.68 -13.33 3.88
CA ILE A 61 10.68 -13.06 4.91
C ILE A 61 11.34 -12.43 6.14
N GLN A 62 12.53 -12.92 6.53
CA GLN A 62 13.30 -12.32 7.63
C GLN A 62 13.65 -10.84 7.39
N ARG A 63 13.84 -10.42 6.13
CA ARG A 63 14.15 -9.02 5.79
C ARG A 63 12.90 -8.16 5.67
N GLY A 64 11.72 -8.76 5.48
CA GLY A 64 10.47 -8.05 5.30
C GLY A 64 9.41 -8.87 4.58
N PRO A 65 8.19 -8.32 4.45
CA PRO A 65 7.08 -9.01 3.84
C PRO A 65 7.36 -9.33 2.36
N VAL A 66 7.10 -10.57 1.96
CA VAL A 66 7.30 -11.03 0.57
C VAL A 66 5.97 -11.00 -0.17
N ARG A 67 5.94 -10.35 -1.33
CA ARG A 67 4.72 -10.24 -2.15
C ARG A 67 4.16 -11.61 -2.56
N GLY A 68 2.87 -11.82 -2.32
CA GLY A 68 2.14 -13.01 -2.74
C GLY A 68 2.45 -14.25 -1.91
N ILE A 69 2.79 -14.05 -0.64
CA ILE A 69 2.87 -15.08 0.40
C ILE A 69 2.21 -14.46 1.63
N SER A 70 1.19 -15.12 2.15
CA SER A 70 0.68 -14.86 3.49
C SER A 70 0.88 -16.12 4.32
N PHE A 71 0.97 -15.97 5.63
CA PHE A 71 0.85 -17.10 6.54
C PHE A 71 0.04 -16.66 7.73
N LYS A 72 -0.61 -17.62 8.39
CA LYS A 72 -1.60 -17.38 9.43
C LYS A 72 -1.16 -16.35 10.48
N LEU A 73 0.09 -16.42 10.93
CA LEU A 73 0.63 -15.46 11.90
C LEU A 73 0.62 -14.01 11.38
N GLN A 74 0.92 -13.78 10.09
CA GLN A 74 0.82 -12.44 9.49
C GLN A 74 -0.62 -11.96 9.37
N GLU A 75 -1.54 -12.88 9.07
CA GLU A 75 -2.96 -12.56 8.94
C GLU A 75 -3.54 -12.17 10.30
N GLU A 76 -3.23 -12.93 11.34
CA GLU A 76 -3.65 -12.61 12.72
C GLU A 76 -3.06 -11.28 13.22
N GLU A 77 -1.79 -10.98 12.95
CA GLU A 77 -1.19 -9.68 13.29
C GLU A 77 -1.83 -8.52 12.53
N ARG A 78 -2.17 -8.72 11.25
CA ARG A 78 -2.88 -7.72 10.45
C ARG A 78 -4.29 -7.49 10.96
N GLU A 79 -5.04 -8.55 11.26
CA GLU A 79 -6.40 -8.44 11.81
C GLU A 79 -6.41 -7.69 13.14
N ARG A 80 -5.44 -7.94 14.04
CA ARG A 80 -5.33 -7.19 15.29
C ARG A 80 -5.04 -5.72 15.07
N LYS A 81 -4.19 -5.40 14.08
CA LYS A 81 -3.83 -4.02 13.77
C LYS A 81 -4.97 -3.27 13.08
N ASP A 82 -5.67 -3.92 12.16
CA ASP A 82 -6.78 -3.32 11.42
C ASP A 82 -8.02 -3.15 12.30
N ASN A 83 -8.24 -4.05 13.26
CA ASN A 83 -9.32 -3.93 14.26
C ASN A 83 -8.97 -3.00 15.43
N TYR A 84 -7.76 -2.43 15.46
CA TYR A 84 -7.37 -1.52 16.53
C TYR A 84 -8.10 -0.19 16.39
N VAL A 85 -9.10 0.02 17.23
CA VAL A 85 -9.78 1.31 17.38
C VAL A 85 -9.06 2.11 18.45
N PRO A 86 -8.45 3.26 18.12
CA PRO A 86 -7.81 4.11 19.12
C PRO A 86 -8.84 4.72 20.07
N GLU A 87 -8.42 5.04 21.29
CA GLU A 87 -9.29 5.68 22.30
C GLU A 87 -9.80 7.06 21.83
N VAL A 88 -8.96 7.80 21.12
CA VAL A 88 -9.32 9.09 20.52
C VAL A 88 -9.44 8.88 19.01
N SER A 89 -10.62 9.18 18.49
CA SER A 89 -10.85 9.11 17.04
C SER A 89 -10.10 10.25 16.35
N ALA A 90 -9.38 9.94 15.27
CA ALA A 90 -8.76 10.99 14.44
C ALA A 90 -9.80 11.92 13.78
N LEU A 91 -11.05 11.49 13.71
CA LEU A 91 -12.20 12.25 13.22
C LEU A 91 -12.93 13.02 14.33
N ASP A 92 -12.45 12.97 15.57
CA ASP A 92 -13.11 13.68 16.66
C ASP A 92 -12.96 15.20 16.46
N THR A 93 -14.05 15.82 16.02
CA THR A 93 -14.13 17.26 15.73
C THR A 93 -14.36 18.08 17.00
N SER A 94 -14.60 17.43 18.15
CA SER A 94 -14.87 18.13 19.42
C SER A 94 -13.67 18.91 19.96
N ALA A 95 -12.44 18.48 19.65
CA ALA A 95 -11.21 19.08 20.18
C ALA A 95 -10.62 20.19 19.30
N THR A 96 -10.78 20.11 17.97
CA THR A 96 -10.13 21.02 17.00
C THR A 96 -11.10 21.82 16.12
N GLY A 97 -12.40 21.50 16.13
CA GLY A 97 -13.39 22.10 15.22
C GLY A 97 -13.20 21.64 13.75
N LEU A 98 -14.25 21.75 12.94
CA LEU A 98 -14.13 21.51 11.49
C LEU A 98 -13.71 22.82 10.81
N THR A 99 -12.69 22.78 9.96
CA THR A 99 -12.38 23.90 9.06
C THR A 99 -13.30 23.84 7.85
N VAL A 100 -14.10 24.88 7.62
CA VAL A 100 -15.13 24.88 6.57
C VAL A 100 -15.17 26.22 5.83
N ASP A 101 -15.52 26.18 4.55
CA ASP A 101 -15.71 27.36 3.70
C ASP A 101 -17.00 28.11 4.10
N PRO A 102 -17.12 29.42 3.78
CA PRO A 102 -18.30 30.22 4.12
C PRO A 102 -19.62 29.69 3.53
N ASP A 103 -19.62 29.25 2.26
CA ASP A 103 -20.82 28.71 1.60
C ASP A 103 -21.32 27.42 2.28
N THR A 104 -20.38 26.60 2.76
CA THR A 104 -20.70 25.35 3.46
C THR A 104 -21.20 25.59 4.89
N GLU A 105 -20.83 26.70 5.54
CA GLU A 105 -21.41 27.12 6.81
C GLU A 105 -22.88 27.52 6.65
N GLU A 106 -23.22 28.26 5.59
CA GLU A 106 -24.60 28.64 5.29
C GLU A 106 -25.48 27.41 5.03
N LEU A 107 -24.96 26.43 4.29
CA LEU A 107 -25.61 25.14 4.08
C LEU A 107 -25.87 24.41 5.41
N LEU A 108 -24.89 24.38 6.32
CA LEU A 108 -25.03 23.73 7.63
C LEU A 108 -26.11 24.42 8.49
N LYS A 109 -26.17 25.76 8.46
CA LYS A 109 -27.22 26.55 9.13
C LYS A 109 -28.61 26.26 8.56
N HIS A 110 -28.73 26.14 7.23
CA HIS A 110 -30.00 25.81 6.56
C HIS A 110 -30.50 24.39 6.85
N LEU A 111 -29.57 23.45 7.07
CA LEU A 111 -29.88 22.07 7.43
C LEU A 111 -30.08 21.88 8.94
N ASN A 112 -30.00 22.95 9.74
CA ASN A 112 -30.11 22.97 11.20
C ASN A 112 -29.10 22.04 11.91
N PHE A 113 -27.88 21.89 11.36
CA PHE A 113 -26.79 21.16 12.03
C PHE A 113 -25.96 22.13 12.89
N ASP A 114 -25.96 21.91 14.20
CA ASP A 114 -25.25 22.76 15.18
C ASP A 114 -23.90 22.11 15.54
N ILE A 115 -22.89 22.33 14.69
CA ILE A 115 -21.55 21.73 14.78
C ILE A 115 -20.52 22.85 14.94
N PRO A 116 -19.50 22.72 15.82
CA PRO A 116 -18.44 23.73 15.96
C PRO A 116 -17.55 23.78 14.70
N VAL A 117 -17.56 24.93 14.03
CA VAL A 117 -16.88 25.19 12.74
C VAL A 117 -15.92 26.39 12.89
N VAL A 118 -14.75 26.30 12.26
CA VAL A 118 -13.75 27.38 12.09
C VAL A 118 -13.68 27.75 10.61
N ILE A 119 -13.74 29.04 10.29
CA ILE A 119 -13.78 29.54 8.91
C ILE A 119 -12.36 29.79 8.41
N GLU A 120 -11.97 29.17 7.29
CA GLU A 120 -10.78 29.57 6.54
C GLU A 120 -11.20 30.18 5.19
N GLN A 121 -10.81 31.43 4.94
CA GLN A 121 -10.96 32.03 3.62
C GLN A 121 -9.80 31.58 2.75
N LEU A 122 -10.03 30.59 1.88
CA LEU A 122 -9.08 30.26 0.82
C LEU A 122 -8.95 31.48 -0.10
N ALA A 123 -7.83 32.19 0.02
CA ALA A 123 -7.47 33.23 -0.93
C ALA A 123 -7.30 32.57 -2.30
N VAL A 124 -8.33 32.68 -3.14
CA VAL A 124 -8.26 32.30 -4.55
C VAL A 124 -7.25 33.26 -5.17
N ASN A 125 -5.99 32.84 -5.17
CA ASN A 125 -4.93 33.56 -5.85
C ASN A 125 -5.14 33.33 -7.35
N VAL A 126 -6.12 34.03 -7.92
CA VAL A 126 -6.38 34.04 -9.36
C VAL A 126 -5.11 34.62 -9.97
N PRO A 127 -4.27 33.83 -10.68
CA PRO A 127 -3.14 34.42 -11.35
C PRO A 127 -3.70 35.41 -12.36
N GLU A 128 -3.42 36.70 -12.15
CA GLU A 128 -3.82 37.75 -13.09
C GLU A 128 -3.29 37.32 -14.47
N ARG A 129 -4.21 36.99 -15.38
CA ARG A 129 -3.85 36.76 -16.77
C ARG A 129 -3.16 38.04 -17.23
N PRO A 130 -1.91 37.99 -17.71
CA PRO A 130 -1.18 39.18 -18.06
C PRO A 130 -2.02 39.97 -19.06
N GLY A 131 -2.33 41.22 -18.70
CA GLY A 131 -3.15 42.12 -19.49
C GLY A 131 -2.69 42.06 -20.95
N ARG A 132 -3.66 41.88 -21.86
CA ARG A 132 -3.42 41.81 -23.31
C ARG A 132 -2.52 42.98 -23.69
N ARG A 133 -1.25 42.69 -24.00
CA ARG A 133 -0.24 43.69 -24.38
C ARG A 133 -0.88 44.71 -25.31
N GLU A 134 -0.93 45.94 -24.84
CA GLU A 134 -1.35 47.08 -25.64
C GLU A 134 -0.54 47.03 -26.94
N ARG A 135 -1.25 46.95 -28.07
CA ARG A 135 -0.59 46.85 -29.38
C ARG A 135 0.25 48.10 -29.52
N ARG A 136 1.58 47.95 -29.59
CA ARG A 136 2.51 49.04 -29.89
C ARG A 136 1.97 49.82 -31.08
N ASN A 137 1.65 51.10 -30.85
CA ASN A 137 1.25 52.01 -31.91
C ASN A 137 2.41 52.08 -32.92
N VAL A 138 2.22 51.56 -34.13
CA VAL A 138 3.24 51.60 -35.18
C VAL A 138 3.11 52.95 -35.88
N PRO A 139 4.11 53.84 -35.81
CA PRO A 139 4.07 55.09 -36.55
C PRO A 139 4.08 54.78 -38.06
N GLY A 140 3.04 55.23 -38.78
CA GLY A 140 2.94 55.08 -40.24
C GLY A 140 1.75 54.27 -40.76
N ALA A 141 0.90 53.69 -39.89
CA ALA A 141 -0.37 53.09 -40.31
C ALA A 141 -1.45 54.16 -40.54
N GLY A 142 -1.19 55.02 -41.52
CA GLY A 142 -2.12 56.00 -42.06
C GLY A 142 -1.72 56.30 -43.49
N ARG A 143 -2.30 55.57 -44.45
CA ARG A 143 -2.52 55.94 -45.87
C ARG A 143 -3.06 54.75 -46.65
N ALA A 144 -4.38 54.69 -46.80
CA ALA A 144 -5.16 54.36 -48.01
C ALA A 144 -6.63 54.33 -47.62
#